data_AF-A0A7Y7DVE4-F1
#
_entry.id   AF-A0A7Y7DVE4-F1
#
_cell.length_a   1.000
_cell.length_b   1.000
_cell.length_c   1.000
_cell.angle_alpha   90.00
_cell.angle_beta   90.00
_cell.angle_gamma   90.00
#
_symmetry.space_group_name_H-M   'P 1'
#
loop_
_entity.id
_entity.type
_entity.pdbx_description
1 polymer ?
#
loop_
_entity_poly.entity_id
_entity_poly.type
_entity_poly.pdbx_seq_one_letter_code
_entity_poly.pdbx_strand_id
1 'polypeptide(L)'
;MKRPNSNGGSNFFNLEFSQKRMKAFSPYAVMIFLFTILFGSYALLSSMSSHVDGKWLDLRDKARGEITIPQSNKIYQFDIVQSFISGVEPQYSELEIEILDKNHKHMYSVYKDLWMERHPNGQGGTSVYSDLKMNFELEFEKEGNYIVRPISHNGNSSPVYVSVEKRKIGGGLYTGFYAIVFLVLSIVLFFGKDYWGNPRQLFEVFPSIRELKANKTFLFVFSVVSAVFVGCIVINITHYGYASCGENSILPTTFLSTNNLIYLG
;
A
#
# COMPACT_ATOMS: atom_id res chain seq x y z
N MET A 1 -54.45 -47.32 -21.23
CA MET A 1 -54.34 -46.07 -20.45
C MET A 1 -52.96 -45.48 -20.65
N LYS A 2 -52.89 -44.28 -21.25
CA LYS A 2 -51.68 -43.45 -21.30
C LYS A 2 -51.32 -43.00 -19.89
N ARG A 3 -50.04 -43.04 -19.52
CA ARG A 3 -49.43 -42.03 -18.64
C ARG A 3 -48.36 -41.31 -19.45
N PRO A 4 -48.51 -40.00 -19.73
CA PRO A 4 -47.38 -39.21 -20.21
C PRO A 4 -46.55 -38.72 -19.01
N ASN A 5 -45.23 -38.87 -19.15
CA ASN A 5 -44.21 -37.85 -18.93
C ASN A 5 -44.08 -37.15 -17.55
N SER A 6 -42.89 -37.18 -16.94
CA SER A 6 -42.39 -36.06 -16.13
C SER A 6 -40.88 -36.17 -15.79
N ASN A 7 -39.97 -36.26 -16.77
CA ASN A 7 -38.52 -36.14 -16.47
C ASN A 7 -37.77 -35.12 -17.36
N GLY A 8 -38.48 -34.36 -18.20
CA GLY A 8 -37.87 -33.33 -19.07
C GLY A 8 -37.85 -31.90 -18.50
N GLY A 9 -38.49 -31.65 -17.35
CA GLY A 9 -38.72 -30.28 -16.85
C GLY A 9 -37.63 -29.69 -15.96
N SER A 10 -36.86 -30.51 -15.24
CA SER A 10 -35.91 -30.03 -14.22
C SER A 10 -34.65 -29.39 -14.82
N ASN A 11 -34.12 -29.94 -15.91
CA ASN A 11 -32.91 -29.42 -16.55
C ASN A 11 -33.16 -28.07 -17.25
N PHE A 12 -34.34 -27.87 -17.84
CA PHE A 12 -34.68 -26.64 -18.54
C PHE A 12 -34.91 -25.47 -17.57
N PHE A 13 -35.64 -25.71 -16.47
CA PHE A 13 -35.81 -24.72 -15.39
C PHE A 13 -34.49 -24.34 -14.73
N ASN A 14 -33.59 -25.31 -14.48
CA ASN A 14 -32.27 -25.03 -13.92
C ASN A 14 -31.39 -24.21 -14.88
N LEU A 15 -31.45 -24.46 -16.19
CA LEU A 15 -30.73 -23.70 -17.20
C LEU A 15 -31.26 -22.27 -17.34
N GLU A 16 -32.57 -22.09 -17.38
CA GLU A 16 -33.21 -20.76 -17.53
C GLU A 16 -33.04 -19.91 -16.25
N PHE A 17 -33.11 -20.53 -15.08
CA PHE A 17 -32.80 -19.90 -13.79
C PHE A 17 -31.32 -19.50 -13.71
N SER A 18 -30.42 -20.37 -14.21
CA SER A 18 -29.00 -20.06 -14.29
C SER A 18 -28.73 -18.86 -15.20
N GLN A 19 -29.30 -18.81 -16.42
CA GLN A 19 -29.10 -17.70 -17.34
C GLN A 19 -29.67 -16.36 -16.83
N LYS A 20 -30.87 -16.35 -16.24
CA LYS A 20 -31.45 -15.12 -15.66
C LYS A 20 -30.60 -14.58 -14.52
N ARG A 21 -30.09 -15.47 -13.66
CA ARG A 21 -29.15 -15.12 -12.58
C ARG A 21 -27.83 -14.57 -13.13
N MET A 22 -27.26 -15.22 -14.15
CA MET A 22 -26.04 -14.76 -14.81
C MET A 22 -26.21 -13.37 -15.44
N LYS A 23 -27.33 -13.13 -16.13
CA LYS A 23 -27.65 -11.81 -16.72
C LYS A 23 -27.83 -10.72 -15.65
N ALA A 24 -28.39 -11.07 -14.49
CA ALA A 24 -28.54 -10.13 -13.38
C ALA A 24 -27.20 -9.77 -12.70
N PHE A 25 -26.28 -10.74 -12.62
CA PHE A 25 -25.02 -10.58 -11.90
C PHE A 25 -23.86 -10.11 -12.80
N SER A 26 -23.93 -10.34 -14.11
CA SER A 26 -22.88 -9.97 -15.07
C SER A 26 -22.45 -8.50 -15.01
N PRO A 27 -23.31 -7.49 -14.76
CA PRO A 27 -22.87 -6.11 -14.61
C PRO A 27 -21.88 -5.92 -13.47
N TYR A 28 -22.13 -6.56 -12.33
CA TYR A 28 -21.30 -6.46 -11.13
C TYR A 28 -20.00 -7.25 -11.28
N ALA A 29 -20.06 -8.44 -11.88
CA ALA A 29 -18.87 -9.23 -12.14
C ALA A 29 -17.90 -8.52 -13.10
N VAL A 30 -18.42 -7.97 -14.20
CA VAL A 30 -17.61 -7.18 -15.16
C VAL A 30 -17.05 -5.93 -14.50
N MET A 31 -17.83 -5.24 -13.67
CA MET A 31 -17.36 -4.10 -12.88
C MET A 31 -16.20 -4.51 -11.96
N ILE A 32 -16.32 -5.62 -11.22
CA ILE A 32 -15.26 -6.12 -10.36
C ILE A 32 -13.99 -6.37 -11.18
N PHE A 33 -14.06 -7.10 -12.29
CA PHE A 33 -12.90 -7.33 -13.14
C PHE A 33 -12.27 -6.04 -13.69
N LEU A 34 -13.11 -5.10 -14.14
CA LEU A 34 -12.67 -3.79 -14.61
C LEU A 34 -11.89 -3.05 -13.52
N PHE A 35 -12.46 -2.95 -12.32
CA PHE A 35 -11.81 -2.25 -11.22
C PHE A 35 -10.59 -2.98 -10.67
N THR A 36 -10.52 -4.31 -10.77
CA THR A 36 -9.28 -5.06 -10.49
C THR A 36 -8.16 -4.66 -11.42
N ILE A 37 -8.44 -4.52 -12.73
CA ILE A 37 -7.45 -4.05 -13.69
C ILE A 37 -7.08 -2.59 -13.38
N LEU A 38 -8.06 -1.72 -13.16
CA LEU A 38 -7.81 -0.30 -12.88
C LEU A 38 -6.98 -0.09 -11.60
N PHE A 39 -7.41 -0.65 -10.47
CA PHE A 39 -6.66 -0.57 -9.21
C PHE A 39 -5.32 -1.30 -9.31
N GLY A 40 -5.25 -2.46 -9.97
CA GLY A 40 -4.01 -3.21 -10.15
C GLY A 40 -2.96 -2.45 -10.97
N SER A 41 -3.36 -1.92 -12.14
CA SER A 41 -2.49 -1.09 -12.97
C SER A 41 -2.07 0.19 -12.26
N TYR A 42 -3.01 0.85 -11.56
CA TYR A 42 -2.69 2.06 -10.81
C TYR A 42 -1.76 1.78 -9.61
N ALA A 43 -1.99 0.68 -8.88
CA ALA A 43 -1.12 0.24 -7.79
C ALA A 43 0.31 -0.02 -8.30
N LEU A 44 0.46 -0.77 -9.40
CA LEU A 44 1.75 -1.03 -10.02
C LEU A 44 2.47 0.27 -10.40
N LEU A 45 1.77 1.18 -11.08
CA LEU A 45 2.32 2.47 -11.47
C LEU A 45 2.73 3.33 -10.25
N SER A 46 1.91 3.34 -9.19
CA SER A 46 2.22 4.06 -7.94
C SER A 46 3.38 3.45 -7.15
N SER A 47 3.59 2.13 -7.26
CA SER A 47 4.68 1.43 -6.58
C SER A 47 6.05 1.71 -7.20
N MET A 48 6.08 2.21 -8.44
CA MET A 48 7.32 2.52 -9.13
C MET A 48 8.08 3.65 -8.42
N SER A 49 9.29 3.35 -8.02
CA SER A 49 10.23 4.30 -7.47
C SER A 49 11.45 4.47 -8.37
N SER A 50 12.24 5.50 -8.09
CA SER A 50 13.59 5.67 -8.62
C SER A 50 14.53 5.98 -7.48
N HIS A 51 15.62 5.23 -7.38
CA HIS A 51 16.65 5.48 -6.38
C HIS A 51 17.19 6.91 -6.48
N VAL A 52 17.34 7.58 -5.34
CA VAL A 52 17.88 8.94 -5.23
C VAL A 52 19.28 8.88 -4.64
N ASP A 53 19.41 8.30 -3.45
CA ASP A 53 20.67 8.22 -2.73
C ASP A 53 20.63 7.07 -1.71
N GLY A 54 21.79 6.61 -1.28
CA GLY A 54 21.93 5.56 -0.28
C GLY A 54 23.29 5.61 0.42
N LYS A 55 23.31 5.70 1.75
CA LYS A 55 24.56 5.79 2.52
C LYS A 55 24.49 5.20 3.92
N TRP A 56 25.64 4.76 4.40
CA TRP A 56 25.84 4.37 5.80
C TRP A 56 26.20 5.58 6.64
N LEU A 57 25.52 5.73 7.78
CA LEU A 57 25.75 6.79 8.76
C LEU A 57 26.17 6.14 10.08
N ASP A 58 27.33 6.53 10.59
CA ASP A 58 27.82 6.07 11.88
C ASP A 58 27.28 6.96 13.01
N LEU A 59 26.54 6.36 13.94
CA LEU A 59 25.98 7.06 15.10
C LEU A 59 27.08 7.57 16.05
N ARG A 60 28.27 6.96 16.07
CA ARG A 60 29.38 7.34 16.97
C ARG A 60 29.90 8.75 16.71
N ASP A 61 29.88 9.18 15.45
CA ASP A 61 30.48 10.44 15.03
C ASP A 61 29.44 11.58 14.88
N LYS A 62 28.22 11.40 15.41
CA LYS A 62 27.07 12.27 15.11
C LYS A 62 26.89 12.45 13.60
N ALA A 63 27.14 11.40 12.82
CA ALA A 63 27.28 11.50 11.38
C ALA A 63 26.02 12.06 10.75
N ARG A 64 26.22 13.06 9.91
CA ARG A 64 25.19 13.73 9.11
C ARG A 64 25.34 13.26 7.67
N GLY A 65 24.25 12.77 7.08
CA GLY A 65 24.20 12.40 5.68
C GLY A 65 23.52 13.49 4.87
N GLU A 66 24.23 14.12 3.94
CA GLU A 66 23.56 15.02 2.98
C GLU A 66 22.81 14.21 1.93
N ILE A 67 21.56 14.55 1.64
CA ILE A 67 20.77 14.00 0.53
C ILE A 67 20.34 15.14 -0.39
N THR A 68 20.37 14.91 -1.70
CA THR A 68 19.87 15.88 -2.68
C THR A 68 18.51 15.46 -3.17
N ILE A 69 17.48 16.26 -2.87
CA ILE A 69 16.12 16.11 -3.34
C ILE A 69 16.02 16.79 -4.71
N PRO A 70 15.88 16.03 -5.81
CA PRO A 70 15.99 16.56 -7.18
C PRO A 70 14.70 17.22 -7.70
N GLN A 71 13.59 17.12 -6.97
CA GLN A 71 12.30 17.62 -7.43
C GLN A 71 11.40 17.95 -6.24
N SER A 72 10.79 19.13 -6.26
CA SER A 72 9.79 19.62 -5.31
C SER A 72 8.41 18.96 -5.49
N ASN A 73 7.58 19.02 -4.44
CA ASN A 73 6.21 18.49 -4.37
C ASN A 73 6.16 17.03 -4.80
N LYS A 74 7.00 16.21 -4.18
CA LYS A 74 7.09 14.77 -4.43
C LYS A 74 7.27 14.01 -3.12
N ILE A 75 6.70 12.81 -3.08
CA ILE A 75 6.90 11.87 -2.00
C ILE A 75 8.21 11.11 -2.19
N TYR A 76 9.01 11.07 -1.14
CA TYR A 76 10.23 10.29 -1.02
C TYR A 76 10.04 9.23 0.06
N GLN A 77 10.38 7.99 -0.29
CA GLN A 77 10.43 6.88 0.65
C GLN A 77 11.84 6.79 1.22
N PHE A 78 11.91 6.67 2.54
CA PHE A 78 13.13 6.41 3.28
C PHE A 78 13.08 4.97 3.78
N ASP A 79 14.06 4.17 3.37
CA ASP A 79 14.27 2.81 3.86
C ASP A 79 15.52 2.80 4.72
N ILE A 80 15.31 2.62 6.02
CA ILE A 80 16.33 2.71 7.06
C ILE A 80 16.59 1.31 7.58
N VAL A 81 17.86 0.91 7.66
CA VAL A 81 18.27 -0.38 8.23
C VAL A 81 19.39 -0.17 9.24
N GLN A 82 19.18 -0.56 10.49
CA GLN A 82 20.23 -0.52 11.50
C GLN A 82 20.99 -1.84 11.57
N SER A 83 22.32 -1.76 11.49
CA SER A 83 23.20 -2.93 11.55
C SER A 83 23.69 -3.18 12.97
N PHE A 84 22.90 -3.97 13.67
CA PHE A 84 23.21 -4.53 14.97
C PHE A 84 24.41 -5.49 14.91
N ILE A 85 25.37 -5.27 15.81
CA ILE A 85 26.63 -6.03 15.85
C ILE A 85 26.32 -7.45 16.34
N SER A 86 26.93 -8.46 15.72
CA SER A 86 26.78 -9.86 16.11
C SER A 86 27.13 -10.10 17.60
N GLY A 87 26.16 -10.60 18.37
CA GLY A 87 26.28 -11.00 19.77
C GLY A 87 25.10 -11.90 20.17
N VAL A 88 25.18 -12.56 21.33
CA VAL A 88 24.11 -13.44 21.85
C VAL A 88 23.03 -12.64 22.60
N GLU A 89 23.39 -11.48 23.14
CA GLU A 89 22.49 -10.63 23.91
C GLU A 89 21.44 -9.96 23.02
N PRO A 90 20.20 -9.77 23.52
CA PRO A 90 19.21 -8.92 22.88
C PRO A 90 19.77 -7.52 22.65
N GLN A 91 19.59 -7.00 21.44
CA GLN A 91 19.97 -5.65 21.07
C GLN A 91 18.72 -4.83 20.79
N TYR A 92 18.73 -3.60 21.28
CA TYR A 92 17.61 -2.68 21.20
C TYR A 92 18.12 -1.29 20.84
N SER A 93 17.36 -0.54 20.06
CA SER A 93 17.68 0.83 19.64
C SER A 93 16.40 1.64 19.52
N GLU A 94 16.32 2.68 20.32
CA GLU A 94 15.33 3.75 20.21
C GLU A 94 15.82 4.72 19.12
N LEU A 95 15.53 4.42 17.86
CA LEU A 95 16.08 5.14 16.71
C LEU A 95 15.14 6.27 16.26
N GLU A 96 15.67 7.49 16.25
CA GLU A 96 15.07 8.64 15.58
C GLU A 96 15.88 8.98 14.32
N ILE A 97 15.18 9.26 13.22
CA ILE A 97 15.73 9.86 12.02
C ILE A 97 15.20 11.28 11.92
N GLU A 98 16.11 12.24 12.03
CA GLU A 98 15.82 13.65 11.91
C GLU A 98 16.26 14.17 10.53
N ILE A 99 15.44 15.02 9.94
CA ILE A 99 15.70 15.69 8.66
C ILE A 99 15.82 17.18 8.92
N LEU A 100 16.92 17.76 8.45
CA LEU A 100 17.22 19.18 8.55
C LEU A 100 17.33 19.80 7.15
N ASP A 101 17.03 21.10 7.06
CA ASP A 101 17.33 21.88 5.87
C ASP A 101 18.85 22.17 5.73
N LYS A 102 19.24 22.79 4.62
CA LYS A 102 20.64 23.22 4.38
C LYS A 102 21.20 24.16 5.45
N ASN A 103 20.34 24.85 6.21
CA ASN A 103 20.73 25.76 7.29
C ASN A 103 20.70 25.06 8.67
N HIS A 104 20.54 23.73 8.70
CA HIS A 104 20.42 22.92 9.91
C HIS A 104 19.18 23.22 10.75
N LYS A 105 18.15 23.81 10.16
CA LYS A 105 16.83 23.96 10.79
C LYS A 105 16.10 22.63 10.68
N HIS A 106 15.46 22.21 11.78
CA HIS A 106 14.60 21.04 11.82
C HIS A 106 13.45 21.16 10.82
N MET A 107 13.24 20.08 10.06
CA MET A 107 12.16 19.95 9.07
C MET A 107 11.20 18.84 9.45
N TYR A 108 11.71 17.71 9.95
CA TYR A 108 10.89 16.55 10.33
C TYR A 108 11.68 15.54 11.16
N SER A 109 11.01 14.74 11.99
CA SER A 109 11.59 13.58 12.66
C SER A 109 10.69 12.35 12.57
N VAL A 110 11.28 11.17 12.53
CA VAL A 110 10.55 9.89 12.61
C VAL A 110 11.24 8.98 13.60
N TYR A 111 10.47 8.31 14.45
CA TYR A 111 10.96 7.47 15.53
C TYR A 111 10.42 6.04 15.41
N LYS A 112 11.27 5.04 15.71
CA LYS A 112 10.88 3.64 15.86
C LYS A 112 11.84 2.89 16.76
N ASP A 113 11.27 2.02 17.58
CA ASP A 113 11.99 1.01 18.34
C ASP A 113 12.44 -0.15 17.43
N LEU A 114 13.75 -0.37 17.36
CA LEU A 114 14.37 -1.48 16.63
C LEU A 114 14.96 -2.49 17.60
N TRP A 115 14.86 -3.78 17.28
CA TRP A 115 15.30 -4.84 18.17
C TRP A 115 15.80 -6.08 17.40
N MET A 116 16.67 -6.86 18.05
CA MET A 116 17.13 -8.17 17.61
C MET A 116 17.34 -9.08 18.82
N GLU A 117 16.80 -10.28 18.74
CA GLU A 117 16.97 -11.32 19.73
C GLU A 117 17.51 -12.59 19.07
N ARG A 118 18.37 -13.29 19.80
CA ARG A 118 18.96 -14.55 19.37
C ARG A 118 18.56 -15.66 20.34
N HIS A 119 17.88 -16.67 19.83
CA HIS A 119 17.37 -17.78 20.64
C HIS A 119 18.06 -19.10 20.25
N PRO A 120 18.42 -19.96 21.22
CA PRO A 120 18.85 -21.33 20.93
C PRO A 120 17.70 -22.09 20.28
N ASN A 121 17.90 -22.70 19.10
CA ASN A 121 16.80 -23.33 18.36
C ASN A 121 16.69 -24.85 18.55
N GLY A 122 17.28 -25.42 19.61
CA GLY A 122 17.21 -26.86 19.92
C GLY A 122 17.91 -27.80 18.92
N GLN A 123 18.32 -27.31 17.74
CA GLN A 123 19.01 -28.06 16.68
C GLN A 123 20.49 -27.66 16.55
N GLY A 124 21.06 -27.05 17.59
CA GLY A 124 22.46 -26.58 17.57
C GLY A 124 22.69 -25.29 16.77
N GLY A 125 21.62 -24.61 16.35
CA GLY A 125 21.68 -23.29 15.70
C GLY A 125 21.11 -22.18 16.58
N THR A 126 21.25 -20.95 16.10
CA THR A 126 20.67 -19.76 16.74
C THR A 126 19.64 -19.16 15.79
N SER A 127 18.37 -19.17 16.17
CA SER A 127 17.35 -18.40 15.45
C SER A 127 17.51 -16.92 15.80
N VAL A 128 17.33 -16.07 14.80
CA VAL A 128 17.39 -14.61 14.96
C VAL A 128 16.00 -14.06 14.67
N TYR A 129 15.42 -13.41 15.67
CA TYR A 129 14.19 -12.64 15.52
C TYR A 129 14.58 -11.17 15.56
N SER A 130 14.12 -10.36 14.62
CA SER A 130 14.55 -8.97 14.56
C SER A 130 13.58 -8.08 13.80
N ASP A 131 13.45 -6.85 14.26
CA ASP A 131 12.90 -5.73 13.51
C ASP A 131 13.97 -4.62 13.44
N LEU A 132 14.73 -4.62 12.33
CA LEU A 132 15.87 -3.72 12.11
C LEU A 132 15.55 -2.60 11.12
N LYS A 133 14.28 -2.52 10.67
CA LYS A 133 13.89 -1.69 9.53
C LYS A 133 12.94 -0.59 9.96
N MET A 134 13.16 0.61 9.46
CA MET A 134 12.25 1.75 9.54
C MET A 134 11.97 2.23 8.12
N ASN A 135 10.71 2.22 7.70
CA ASN A 135 10.32 2.65 6.36
C ASN A 135 9.26 3.73 6.47
N PHE A 136 9.53 4.94 5.99
CA PHE A 136 8.57 6.05 6.06
C PHE A 136 8.55 6.85 4.75
N GLU A 137 7.45 7.58 4.52
CA GLU A 137 7.25 8.40 3.33
C GLU A 137 7.03 9.85 3.73
N LEU A 138 7.75 10.78 3.09
CA LEU A 138 7.60 12.22 3.32
C LEU A 138 7.46 12.97 2.00
N GLU A 139 6.55 13.92 1.96
CA GLU A 139 6.48 14.92 0.91
C GLU A 139 7.55 16.01 1.14
N PHE A 140 8.30 16.33 0.10
CA PHE A 140 9.21 17.46 0.11
C PHE A 140 8.66 18.59 -0.75
N GLU A 141 8.31 19.72 -0.14
CA GLU A 141 7.78 20.90 -0.85
C GLU A 141 8.82 21.60 -1.72
N LYS A 142 10.10 21.49 -1.35
CA LYS A 142 11.21 22.19 -2.01
C LYS A 142 12.32 21.23 -2.39
N GLU A 143 12.85 21.40 -3.60
CA GLU A 143 14.08 20.74 -4.04
C GLU A 143 15.31 21.35 -3.35
N GLY A 144 16.38 20.58 -3.24
CA GLY A 144 17.64 21.04 -2.66
C GLY A 144 18.35 19.99 -1.80
N ASN A 145 19.37 20.43 -1.08
CA ASN A 145 20.14 19.59 -0.17
C ASN A 145 19.53 19.61 1.23
N TYR A 146 19.34 18.43 1.79
CA TYR A 146 18.86 18.20 3.15
C TYR A 146 19.87 17.34 3.89
N ILE A 147 19.81 17.39 5.21
CA ILE A 147 20.69 16.63 6.08
C ILE A 147 19.85 15.62 6.83
N VAL A 148 20.19 14.34 6.72
CA VAL A 148 19.63 13.25 7.50
C VAL A 148 20.56 12.95 8.67
N ARG A 149 20.01 12.92 9.87
CA ARG A 149 20.72 12.65 11.11
C ARG A 149 20.04 11.53 11.88
N PRO A 150 20.68 10.35 12.04
CA PRO A 150 20.19 9.34 12.95
C PRO A 150 20.58 9.69 14.39
N ILE A 151 19.68 9.43 15.33
CA ILE A 151 19.84 9.67 16.77
C ILE A 151 19.36 8.42 17.51
N SER A 152 20.16 7.91 18.43
CA SER A 152 19.77 6.81 19.32
C SER A 152 19.60 7.32 20.75
N HIS A 153 18.41 7.13 21.32
CA HIS A 153 18.05 7.64 22.66
C HIS A 153 18.52 6.73 23.79
N ASN A 154 18.79 5.46 23.50
CA ASN A 154 19.28 4.48 24.47
C ASN A 154 20.80 4.22 24.36
N GLY A 155 21.53 5.03 23.58
CA GLY A 155 22.99 4.93 23.44
C GLY A 155 23.48 3.84 22.50
N ASN A 156 22.60 3.21 21.71
CA ASN A 156 23.00 2.24 20.70
C ASN A 156 23.77 2.94 19.56
N SER A 157 25.02 2.54 19.34
CA SER A 157 25.90 3.19 18.36
C SER A 157 26.01 2.42 17.03
N SER A 158 25.12 1.47 16.74
CA SER A 158 25.20 0.66 15.54
C SER A 158 24.97 1.50 14.27
N PRO A 159 25.77 1.31 13.21
CA PRO A 159 25.60 2.05 11.96
C PRO A 159 24.20 1.89 11.37
N VAL A 160 23.72 2.97 10.74
CA VAL A 160 22.41 3.04 10.10
C VAL A 160 22.60 3.26 8.61
N TYR A 161 22.06 2.36 7.79
CA TYR A 161 21.93 2.59 6.37
C TYR A 161 20.66 3.37 6.08
N VAL A 162 20.77 4.44 5.30
CA VAL A 162 19.66 5.26 4.83
C VAL A 162 19.62 5.15 3.32
N SER A 163 18.54 4.61 2.78
CA SER A 163 18.22 4.64 1.35
C SER A 163 17.03 5.56 1.10
N VAL A 164 17.12 6.38 0.07
CA VAL A 164 16.07 7.31 -0.33
C VAL A 164 15.64 6.99 -1.75
N GLU A 165 14.34 6.82 -1.94
CA GLU A 165 13.73 6.58 -3.24
C GLU A 165 12.65 7.62 -3.53
N LYS A 166 12.62 8.14 -4.75
CA LYS A 166 11.57 9.03 -5.22
C LYS A 166 10.41 8.21 -5.75
N ARG A 167 9.19 8.44 -5.25
CA ARG A 167 7.96 7.87 -5.84
C ARG A 167 7.65 8.57 -7.16
N LYS A 168 7.38 7.80 -8.22
CA LYS A 168 7.14 8.40 -9.56
C LYS A 168 5.82 9.16 -9.68
N ILE A 169 4.75 8.63 -9.08
CA ILE A 169 3.38 9.15 -9.25
C ILE A 169 2.80 9.72 -7.94
N GLY A 170 3.34 9.31 -6.80
CA GLY A 170 2.87 9.65 -5.45
C GLY A 170 2.86 8.37 -4.59
N GLY A 171 2.42 8.46 -3.33
CA GLY A 171 2.46 7.34 -2.40
C GLY A 171 1.31 6.33 -2.53
N GLY A 172 1.44 5.18 -1.88
CA GLY A 172 0.57 4.02 -2.09
C GLY A 172 -0.55 3.80 -1.06
N LEU A 173 -0.79 4.74 -0.12
CA LEU A 173 -1.52 4.48 1.14
C LEU A 173 -2.84 3.70 0.96
N TYR A 174 -3.70 4.13 0.04
CA TYR A 174 -5.04 3.54 -0.13
C TYR A 174 -5.17 2.65 -1.37
N THR A 175 -4.36 2.91 -2.40
CA THR A 175 -4.44 2.19 -3.68
C THR A 175 -4.11 0.70 -3.53
N GLY A 176 -3.10 0.36 -2.72
CA GLY A 176 -2.70 -1.02 -2.49
C GLY A 176 -3.80 -1.86 -1.82
N PHE A 177 -4.48 -1.30 -0.81
CA PHE A 177 -5.58 -1.96 -0.13
C PHE A 177 -6.73 -2.30 -1.09
N TYR A 178 -7.21 -1.32 -1.87
CA TYR A 178 -8.30 -1.57 -2.81
C TYR A 178 -7.90 -2.51 -3.95
N ALA A 179 -6.64 -2.48 -4.41
CA ALA A 179 -6.14 -3.46 -5.38
C ALA A 179 -6.24 -4.89 -4.83
N ILE A 180 -5.89 -5.12 -3.56
CA ILE A 180 -6.03 -6.44 -2.90
C ILE A 180 -7.51 -6.82 -2.78
N VAL A 181 -8.37 -5.90 -2.34
CA VAL A 181 -9.82 -6.19 -2.20
C VAL A 181 -10.43 -6.62 -3.53
N PHE A 182 -10.18 -5.87 -4.61
CA PHE A 182 -10.70 -6.20 -5.94
C PHE A 182 -10.08 -7.48 -6.52
N LEU A 183 -8.80 -7.75 -6.23
CA LEU A 183 -8.15 -9.02 -6.57
C LEU A 183 -8.83 -10.20 -5.88
N VAL A 184 -9.06 -10.12 -4.57
CA VAL A 184 -9.76 -11.17 -3.80
C VAL A 184 -11.17 -11.39 -4.34
N LEU A 185 -11.93 -10.32 -4.59
CA LEU A 185 -13.25 -10.41 -5.20
C LEU A 185 -13.19 -11.10 -6.58
N SER A 186 -12.20 -10.78 -7.40
CA SER A 186 -12.01 -11.41 -8.71
C SER A 186 -11.66 -12.90 -8.61
N ILE A 187 -10.85 -13.28 -7.63
CA ILE A 187 -10.53 -14.67 -7.32
C ILE A 187 -11.79 -15.43 -6.89
N VAL A 188 -12.59 -14.84 -6.00
CA VAL A 188 -13.88 -15.43 -5.57
C VAL A 188 -14.81 -15.64 -6.76
N LEU A 189 -14.91 -14.67 -7.67
CA LEU A 189 -15.69 -14.81 -8.90
C LEU A 189 -15.17 -15.92 -9.81
N PHE A 190 -13.84 -16.04 -9.93
CA PHE A 190 -13.21 -17.04 -10.78
C PHE A 190 -13.45 -18.47 -10.27
N PHE A 191 -13.31 -18.72 -8.96
CA PHE A 191 -13.58 -20.02 -8.36
C PHE A 191 -15.08 -20.30 -8.20
N GLY A 192 -15.91 -19.26 -8.05
CA GLY A 192 -17.37 -19.34 -8.01
C GLY A 192 -18.03 -19.56 -9.38
N LYS A 193 -17.26 -19.86 -10.44
CA LYS A 193 -17.75 -20.00 -11.83
C LYS A 193 -18.93 -20.95 -11.99
N ASP A 194 -19.05 -21.97 -11.14
CA ASP A 194 -20.15 -22.95 -11.22
C ASP A 194 -21.49 -22.33 -10.77
N TYR A 195 -21.45 -21.25 -9.99
CA TYR A 195 -22.64 -20.54 -9.51
C TYR A 195 -23.03 -19.36 -10.42
N TRP A 196 -22.04 -18.56 -10.86
CA TRP A 196 -22.28 -17.31 -11.60
C TRP A 196 -21.90 -17.38 -13.08
N GLY A 197 -21.33 -18.49 -13.56
CA GLY A 197 -20.76 -18.62 -14.90
C GLY A 197 -19.30 -18.15 -14.98
N ASN A 198 -18.59 -18.61 -16.00
CA ASN A 198 -17.22 -18.17 -16.25
C ASN A 198 -17.19 -16.75 -16.88
N PRO A 199 -16.04 -16.05 -16.90
CA PRO A 199 -15.96 -14.68 -17.42
C PRO A 199 -16.50 -14.53 -18.85
N ARG A 200 -16.21 -15.48 -19.74
CA ARG A 200 -16.68 -15.46 -21.12
C ARG A 200 -18.21 -15.52 -21.20
N GLN A 201 -18.83 -16.43 -20.46
CA GLN A 201 -20.29 -16.55 -20.42
C GLN A 201 -20.95 -15.30 -19.81
N LEU A 202 -20.34 -14.70 -18.79
CA LEU A 202 -20.80 -13.45 -18.19
C LEU A 202 -20.79 -12.28 -19.20
N PHE A 203 -19.76 -12.21 -20.06
CA PHE A 203 -19.71 -11.24 -21.15
C PHE A 203 -20.75 -11.52 -22.24
N GLU A 204 -21.01 -12.78 -22.58
CA GLU A 204 -22.01 -13.17 -23.58
C GLU A 204 -23.44 -12.83 -23.14
N VAL A 205 -23.75 -12.93 -21.84
CA VAL A 205 -25.06 -12.56 -21.29
C VAL A 205 -25.12 -11.14 -20.73
N PHE A 206 -24.12 -10.31 -21.04
CA PHE A 206 -24.05 -8.95 -20.53
C PHE A 206 -25.24 -8.12 -21.05
N PRO A 207 -25.99 -7.41 -20.17
CA PRO A 207 -27.16 -6.66 -20.59
C PRO A 207 -26.78 -5.47 -21.48
N SER A 208 -27.73 -5.03 -22.30
CA SER A 208 -27.51 -3.87 -23.16
C SER A 208 -27.30 -2.59 -22.34
N ILE A 209 -26.60 -1.59 -22.92
CA ILE A 209 -26.38 -0.29 -22.27
C ILE A 209 -27.69 0.36 -21.81
N ARG A 210 -28.78 0.16 -22.56
CA ARG A 210 -30.11 0.67 -22.19
C ARG A 210 -30.65 0.00 -20.92
N GLU A 211 -30.51 -1.32 -20.79
CA GLU A 211 -30.90 -2.07 -19.59
C GLU A 211 -30.04 -1.68 -18.37
N LEU A 212 -28.73 -1.46 -18.56
CA LEU A 212 -27.83 -0.99 -17.51
C LEU A 212 -28.22 0.39 -16.98
N LYS A 213 -28.54 1.34 -17.89
CA LYS A 213 -28.98 2.68 -17.53
C LYS A 213 -30.31 2.70 -16.77
N ALA A 214 -31.15 1.68 -16.96
CA ALA A 214 -32.40 1.54 -16.21
C ALA A 214 -32.19 0.97 -14.80
N ASN A 215 -31.07 0.28 -14.56
CA ASN A 215 -30.76 -0.34 -13.28
C ASN A 215 -30.13 0.67 -12.31
N LYS A 216 -30.97 1.32 -11.49
CA LYS A 216 -30.55 2.32 -10.49
C LYS A 216 -29.55 1.76 -9.48
N THR A 217 -29.70 0.51 -9.04
CA THR A 217 -28.80 -0.11 -8.06
C THR A 217 -27.39 -0.29 -8.65
N PHE A 218 -27.31 -0.80 -9.88
CA PHE A 218 -26.02 -0.94 -10.56
C PHE A 218 -25.35 0.43 -10.75
N LEU A 219 -26.10 1.43 -11.21
CA LEU A 219 -25.56 2.79 -11.39
C LEU A 219 -25.05 3.40 -10.09
N PHE A 220 -25.77 3.21 -8.98
CA PHE A 220 -25.35 3.69 -7.67
C PHE A 220 -24.03 3.02 -7.24
N VAL A 221 -23.97 1.69 -7.28
CA VAL A 221 -22.76 0.93 -6.90
C VAL A 221 -21.58 1.30 -7.79
N PHE A 222 -21.78 1.36 -9.10
CA PHE A 222 -20.75 1.76 -10.06
C PHE A 222 -20.24 3.18 -9.78
N SER A 223 -21.14 4.11 -9.44
CA SER A 223 -20.77 5.49 -9.11
C SER A 223 -19.96 5.57 -7.83
N VAL A 224 -20.34 4.82 -6.79
CA VAL A 224 -19.59 4.76 -5.52
C VAL A 224 -18.19 4.20 -5.75
N VAL A 225 -18.06 3.06 -6.46
CA VAL A 225 -16.76 2.45 -6.75
C VAL A 225 -15.90 3.39 -7.60
N SER A 226 -16.49 4.06 -8.60
CA SER A 226 -15.80 5.07 -9.41
C SER A 226 -15.32 6.25 -8.57
N ALA A 227 -16.15 6.76 -7.66
CA ALA A 227 -15.78 7.84 -6.76
C ALA A 227 -14.64 7.45 -5.81
N VAL A 228 -14.64 6.21 -5.31
CA VAL A 228 -13.54 5.67 -4.49
C VAL A 228 -12.25 5.57 -5.32
N PHE A 229 -12.31 5.08 -6.55
CA PHE A 229 -11.14 5.00 -7.43
C PHE A 229 -10.57 6.38 -7.76
N VAL A 230 -11.42 7.32 -8.17
CA VAL A 230 -11.02 8.71 -8.43
C VAL A 230 -10.49 9.37 -7.17
N GLY A 231 -11.12 9.14 -6.02
CA GLY A 231 -10.65 9.62 -4.72
C GLY A 231 -9.24 9.13 -4.39
N CYS A 232 -8.95 7.84 -4.62
CA CYS A 232 -7.60 7.29 -4.47
C CYS A 232 -6.59 7.99 -5.39
N ILE A 233 -6.96 8.26 -6.65
CA ILE A 233 -6.09 8.99 -7.59
C ILE A 233 -5.82 10.40 -7.10
N VAL A 234 -6.87 11.13 -6.68
CA VAL A 234 -6.76 12.51 -6.20
C VAL A 234 -5.88 12.56 -4.96
N ILE A 235 -6.10 11.69 -3.97
CA ILE A 235 -5.28 11.62 -2.75
C ILE A 235 -3.81 11.36 -3.11
N ASN A 236 -3.55 10.44 -4.03
CA ASN A 236 -2.20 10.10 -4.45
C ASN A 236 -1.48 11.24 -5.19
N ILE A 237 -2.19 11.99 -6.04
CA ILE A 237 -1.61 13.14 -6.77
C ILE A 237 -1.45 14.37 -5.88
N THR A 238 -2.40 14.61 -4.97
CA THR A 238 -2.40 15.78 -4.07
C THR A 238 -1.59 15.55 -2.79
N HIS A 239 -1.13 14.32 -2.57
CA HIS A 239 -0.45 13.88 -1.35
C HIS A 239 -1.26 14.17 -0.06
N TYR A 240 -2.59 14.26 -0.17
CA TYR A 240 -3.44 14.53 0.98
C TYR A 240 -3.30 13.42 2.05
N GLY A 241 -2.93 13.80 3.27
CA GLY A 241 -2.71 12.87 4.38
C GLY A 241 -1.29 12.29 4.46
N TYR A 242 -0.37 12.71 3.59
CA TYR A 242 1.06 12.46 3.77
C TYR A 242 1.69 13.45 4.74
N ALA A 243 2.74 13.03 5.42
CA ALA A 243 3.59 13.92 6.20
C ALA A 243 4.43 14.80 5.25
N SER A 244 4.52 16.10 5.52
CA SER A 244 5.24 17.08 4.68
C SER A 244 6.42 17.72 5.42
N CYS A 245 7.55 17.81 4.73
CA CYS A 245 8.72 18.57 5.12
C CYS A 245 8.58 20.02 4.67
N GLY A 246 7.92 20.87 5.46
CA GLY A 246 7.75 22.28 5.14
C GLY A 246 6.49 22.86 5.78
N GLU A 247 6.67 23.96 6.52
CA GLU A 247 5.64 24.74 7.22
C GLU A 247 5.03 24.12 8.50
N ASN A 248 5.18 24.87 9.60
CA ASN A 248 4.65 24.64 10.95
C ASN A 248 3.11 24.51 11.03
N SER A 249 2.39 24.51 9.90
CA SER A 249 0.92 24.57 9.81
C SER A 249 0.27 23.25 9.42
N ILE A 250 1.04 22.25 8.99
CA ILE A 250 0.51 20.94 8.60
C ILE A 250 1.25 19.85 9.38
N LEU A 251 1.19 19.94 10.71
CA LEU A 251 1.38 18.74 11.52
C LEU A 251 0.29 17.75 11.10
N PRO A 252 0.60 16.46 10.85
CA PRO A 252 -0.46 15.47 10.92
C PRO A 252 -1.10 15.62 12.32
N THR A 253 -2.37 16.06 12.37
CA THR A 253 -3.11 16.40 13.61
C THR A 253 -3.33 15.21 14.55
N THR A 254 -2.72 14.08 14.24
CA THR A 254 -2.76 12.83 14.96
C THR A 254 -1.39 12.18 14.81
N PHE A 255 -0.77 11.80 15.94
CA PHE A 255 0.33 10.84 15.98
C PHE A 255 -0.08 9.59 15.18
N LEU A 256 0.26 9.55 13.90
CA LEU A 256 -0.08 8.44 13.03
C LEU A 256 0.92 7.32 13.30
N SER A 257 0.65 6.54 14.36
CA SER A 257 1.32 5.25 14.55
C SER A 257 0.92 4.32 13.41
N THR A 258 1.74 4.26 12.38
CA THR A 258 1.57 3.30 11.28
C THR A 258 2.76 2.36 11.29
N ASN A 259 2.56 1.05 11.41
CA ASN A 259 3.65 0.06 11.47
C ASN A 259 4.68 0.32 12.60
N ASN A 260 4.21 0.72 13.79
CA ASN A 260 5.04 1.08 14.94
C ASN A 260 6.02 2.26 14.68
N LEU A 261 5.76 3.09 13.67
CA LEU A 261 6.49 4.33 13.40
C LEU A 261 5.75 5.51 14.01
N ILE A 262 6.47 6.36 14.71
CA ILE A 262 5.96 7.61 15.25
C ILE A 262 6.51 8.75 14.41
N TYR A 263 5.61 9.47 13.74
CA TYR A 263 5.94 10.68 13.02
C TYR A 263 5.98 11.85 14.01
N LEU A 264 7.13 12.51 14.13
CA LEU A 264 7.40 13.62 15.04
C LEU A 264 7.54 14.89 14.19
N GLY A 265 6.44 15.63 14.05
CA GLY A 265 6.40 16.90 13.32
C GLY A 265 6.88 18.07 14.16
#